data_AF-A0AAE4HZV3-F1
#
_entry.id   AF-A0AAE4HZV3-F1
#
_cell.length_a   1.000
_cell.length_b   1.000
_cell.length_c   1.000
_cell.angle_alpha   90.00
_cell.angle_beta   90.00
_cell.angle_gamma   90.00
#
_symmetry.space_group_name_H-M   'P 1'
#
loop_
_entity.id
_entity.type
_entity.pdbx_description
1 polymer ?
#
loop_
_entity_poly.entity_id
_entity_poly.type
_entity_poly.pdbx_seq_one_letter_code
_entity_poly.pdbx_strand_id
1 'polypeptide(L)'
;MDIYSIQQIAFAGLICTALLLLIALFTKLTNGLFIARFPFEFLKDMNDPRYENEKRFGNRFRIFIFKYIPPFFIGFAIILFLTYLV
;
A
#
# COMPACT_ATOMS: atom_id res chain seq x y z
N MET A 1 -12.90 17.37 20.18
CA MET A 1 -12.69 17.07 18.76
C MET A 1 -14.06 16.89 18.15
N ASP A 2 -14.40 17.69 17.16
CA ASP A 2 -15.69 17.68 16.49
C ASP A 2 -15.77 16.54 15.45
N ILE A 3 -17.00 16.17 15.10
CA ILE A 3 -17.31 15.08 14.15
C ILE A 3 -16.60 15.33 12.81
N TYR A 4 -16.56 16.58 12.33
CA TYR A 4 -15.88 16.93 11.09
C TYR A 4 -14.36 16.69 11.16
N SER A 5 -13.70 17.05 12.27
CA SER A 5 -12.28 16.72 12.46
C SER A 5 -12.03 15.21 12.46
N ILE A 6 -12.92 14.41 13.06
CA ILE A 6 -12.80 12.94 13.07
C ILE A 6 -12.95 12.39 11.65
N GLN A 7 -13.92 12.89 10.87
CA GLN A 7 -14.11 12.51 9.48
C GLN A 7 -12.87 12.83 8.64
N GLN A 8 -12.26 14.01 8.80
CA GLN A 8 -11.06 14.39 8.07
C GLN A 8 -9.88 13.47 8.38
N ILE A 9 -9.64 13.15 9.65
CA ILE A 9 -8.56 12.23 10.05
C ILE A 9 -8.83 10.82 9.53
N ALA A 10 -10.06 10.32 9.66
CA ALA A 10 -10.43 9.00 9.17
C ALA A 10 -10.26 8.92 7.65
N PHE A 11 -10.68 9.95 6.91
CA PHE A 11 -10.53 10.03 5.47
C PHE A 11 -9.07 10.10 5.04
N ALA A 12 -8.25 10.93 5.71
CA ALA A 12 -6.81 10.98 5.45
C ALA A 12 -6.13 9.63 5.72
N GLY A 13 -6.48 8.96 6.83
CA GLY A 13 -6.00 7.62 7.16
C GLY A 13 -6.40 6.57 6.11
N LEU A 14 -7.63 6.65 5.61
CA LEU A 14 -8.16 5.76 4.58
C LEU A 14 -7.42 5.97 3.25
N ILE A 15 -7.19 7.22 2.82
CA ILE A 15 -6.40 7.53 1.62
C ILE A 15 -4.96 7.04 1.76
N CYS A 16 -4.30 7.33 2.89
CA CYS A 16 -2.92 6.90 3.12
C CYS A 16 -2.79 5.37 3.07
N THR A 17 -3.68 4.65 3.74
CA THR A 17 -3.68 3.18 3.74
C THR A 17 -4.04 2.61 2.36
N ALA A 18 -4.97 3.23 1.63
CA ALA A 18 -5.29 2.86 0.24
C ALA A 18 -4.09 3.03 -0.70
N LEU A 19 -3.37 4.15 -0.60
CA LEU A 19 -2.18 4.41 -1.41
C LEU A 19 -1.07 3.40 -1.12
N LEU A 20 -0.85 3.05 0.16
CA LEU A 20 0.13 2.03 0.52
C LEU A 20 -0.25 0.64 -0.03
N LEU A 21 -1.53 0.27 0.05
CA LEU A 21 -2.03 -0.98 -0.54
C LEU A 21 -1.89 -0.98 -2.06
N LEU A 22 -2.15 0.15 -2.72
CA LEU A 22 -1.98 0.31 -4.15
C LEU A 22 -0.50 0.16 -4.57
N ILE A 23 0.42 0.77 -3.84
CA ILE A 23 1.87 0.60 -4.06
C ILE A 23 2.27 -0.86 -3.88
N ALA A 24 1.77 -1.54 -2.85
CA ALA A 24 2.04 -2.98 -2.66
C ALA A 24 1.43 -3.85 -3.76
N LEU A 25 0.29 -3.45 -4.33
CA LEU A 25 -0.31 -4.11 -5.49
C LEU A 25 0.56 -3.94 -6.74
N PHE A 26 1.06 -2.74 -7.02
CA PHE A 26 2.02 -2.54 -8.12
C PHE A 26 3.33 -3.29 -7.90
N THR A 27 3.79 -3.35 -6.66
CA THR A 27 4.96 -4.15 -6.27
C THR A 27 4.71 -5.65 -6.46
N LYS A 28 3.46 -6.13 -6.30
CA LYS A 28 3.07 -7.51 -6.63
C LYS A 28 3.14 -7.77 -8.13
N LEU A 29 2.58 -6.87 -8.94
CA LEU A 29 2.55 -7.00 -10.40
C LEU A 29 3.96 -7.00 -11.00
N THR A 30 4.89 -6.32 -10.34
CA THR A 30 6.29 -6.21 -10.76
C THR A 30 7.22 -7.17 -10.01
N ASN A 31 6.73 -8.25 -9.40
CA ASN A 31 7.59 -9.21 -8.68
C ASN A 31 8.60 -8.59 -7.68
N GLY A 32 8.26 -7.45 -7.08
CA GLY A 32 9.12 -6.74 -6.12
C GLY A 32 9.99 -5.61 -6.71
N LEU A 33 10.00 -5.39 -8.02
CA LEU A 33 10.90 -4.40 -8.65
C LEU A 33 10.33 -2.97 -8.74
N PHE A 34 9.03 -2.75 -8.48
CA PHE A 34 8.38 -1.42 -8.61
C PHE A 34 9.05 -0.30 -7.82
N ILE A 35 9.67 -0.62 -6.68
CA ILE A 35 10.28 0.39 -5.80
C ILE A 35 11.64 0.86 -6.33
N ALA A 36 12.33 0.02 -7.12
CA ALA A 36 13.69 0.25 -7.56
C ALA A 36 13.78 0.88 -8.96
N ARG A 37 12.77 0.71 -9.82
CA ARG A 37 12.82 1.16 -11.22
C ARG A 37 11.50 1.63 -11.80
N PHE A 38 11.62 2.40 -12.88
CA PHE A 38 10.48 2.79 -13.71
C PHE A 38 9.80 1.57 -14.36
N PRO A 39 8.47 1.61 -14.57
CA PRO A 39 7.69 0.47 -15.08
C PRO A 39 8.14 -0.07 -16.44
N PHE A 40 8.80 0.76 -17.26
CA PHE A 40 9.22 0.40 -18.62
C PHE A 40 10.50 -0.45 -18.64
N GLU A 41 11.39 -0.27 -17.68
CA GLU A 41 12.65 -1.03 -17.56
C GLU A 41 12.43 -2.39 -16.87
N PHE A 42 11.36 -2.48 -16.05
CA PHE A 42 10.96 -3.69 -15.34
C PHE A 42 10.89 -4.95 -16.21
N LEU A 43 10.30 -4.86 -17.41
CA LEU A 43 10.14 -6.01 -18.31
C LEU A 43 11.48 -6.58 -18.80
N LYS A 44 12.52 -5.74 -18.93
CA LYS A 44 13.87 -6.17 -19.33
C LYS A 44 14.64 -6.79 -18.17
N ASP A 45 14.47 -6.25 -16.97
CA ASP A 45 15.25 -6.65 -15.79
C ASP A 45 14.59 -7.76 -14.95
N MET A 46 13.34 -8.11 -15.27
CA MET A 46 12.57 -9.13 -14.55
C MET A 46 13.32 -10.48 -14.46
N ASN A 47 14.11 -10.82 -15.48
CA ASN A 47 14.88 -12.07 -15.54
C ASN A 47 16.39 -11.90 -15.30
N ASP A 48 16.87 -10.68 -15.05
CA ASP A 48 18.31 -10.50 -14.75
C ASP A 48 18.58 -10.92 -13.29
N PRO A 49 19.54 -11.83 -13.06
CA PRO A 49 19.91 -12.31 -11.71
C PRO A 49 20.57 -11.23 -10.85
N ARG A 50 21.09 -10.14 -11.42
CA ARG A 50 21.70 -9.03 -10.67
C ARG A 50 20.73 -8.34 -9.71
N TYR A 51 19.43 -8.38 -10.02
CA TYR A 51 18.39 -7.71 -9.25
C TYR A 51 17.61 -8.64 -8.32
N GLU A 52 18.11 -9.84 -8.03
CA GLU A 52 17.44 -10.77 -7.09
C GLU A 52 17.25 -10.18 -5.69
N ASN A 53 18.24 -9.43 -5.19
CA ASN A 53 18.17 -8.84 -3.85
C ASN A 53 17.08 -7.77 -3.76
N GLU A 54 16.92 -6.96 -4.81
CA GLU A 54 15.87 -5.95 -4.91
C GLU A 54 14.48 -6.59 -5.01
N LYS A 55 14.33 -7.64 -5.84
CA LYS A 55 13.11 -8.46 -5.91
C LYS A 55 12.73 -9.05 -4.55
N ARG A 56 13.71 -9.58 -3.81
CA ARG A 56 13.50 -10.11 -2.45
C ARG A 56 13.05 -9.02 -1.47
N PHE A 57 13.66 -7.83 -1.53
CA PHE A 57 13.27 -6.71 -0.69
C PHE A 57 11.85 -6.24 -0.99
N GLY A 58 11.51 -5.99 -2.26
CA GLY A 58 10.17 -5.58 -2.66
C GLY A 58 9.10 -6.61 -2.33
N ASN A 59 9.40 -7.91 -2.48
CA ASN A 59 8.48 -8.95 -2.04
C ASN A 59 8.27 -8.96 -0.52
N ARG A 60 9.33 -8.78 0.28
CA ARG A 60 9.19 -8.65 1.74
C ARG A 60 8.37 -7.42 2.13
N PHE A 61 8.65 -6.28 1.50
CA PHE A 61 7.92 -5.03 1.73
C PHE A 61 6.42 -5.18 1.41
N ARG A 62 6.10 -5.78 0.26
CA ARG A 62 4.73 -6.11 -0.12
C ARG A 62 4.05 -7.02 0.91
N ILE A 63 4.72 -8.09 1.35
CA ILE A 63 4.17 -9.02 2.35
C ILE A 63 3.89 -8.27 3.65
N PHE A 64 4.81 -7.39 4.08
CA PHE A 64 4.62 -6.54 5.25
C PHE A 64 3.39 -5.63 5.09
N ILE A 65 3.27 -4.93 3.96
CA ILE A 65 2.12 -4.06 3.70
C ILE A 65 0.81 -4.84 3.73
N PHE A 66 0.69 -5.93 2.97
CA PHE A 66 -0.55 -6.72 2.95
C PHE A 66 -0.86 -7.41 4.27
N LYS A 67 0.12 -7.63 5.14
CA LYS A 67 -0.13 -8.19 6.47
C LYS A 67 -0.64 -7.15 7.46
N TYR A 68 -0.06 -5.94 7.46
CA TYR A 68 -0.31 -4.96 8.51
C TYR A 68 -1.21 -3.80 8.11
N ILE A 69 -1.22 -3.38 6.84
CA ILE A 69 -2.00 -2.21 6.38
C ILE A 69 -3.51 -2.49 6.23
N PRO A 70 -3.99 -3.66 5.76
CA PRO A 70 -5.43 -3.89 5.63
C PRO A 70 -6.23 -3.73 6.93
N PRO A 71 -5.76 -4.21 8.11
CA PRO A 71 -6.42 -3.92 9.38
C PRO A 71 -6.63 -2.41 9.65
N PHE A 72 -5.63 -1.57 9.35
CA PHE A 72 -5.78 -0.11 9.51
C PHE A 72 -6.77 0.48 8.50
N PHE A 73 -6.74 0.02 7.25
CA PHE A 73 -7.71 0.43 6.24
C PHE A 73 -9.14 0.14 6.69
N ILE A 74 -9.39 -1.08 7.19
CA ILE A 74 -10.68 -1.48 7.73
C ILE A 74 -11.06 -0.63 8.95
N GLY A 75 -10.12 -0.37 9.86
CA GLY A 75 -10.35 0.48 11.03
C GLY A 75 -10.79 1.90 10.65
N PHE A 76 -10.08 2.54 9.72
CA PHE A 76 -10.47 3.87 9.23
C PHE A 76 -11.80 3.87 8.49
N ALA A 77 -12.10 2.82 7.72
CA ALA A 77 -13.39 2.67 7.05
C ALA A 77 -14.56 2.54 8.04
N ILE A 78 -14.38 1.77 9.12
CA ILE A 78 -15.38 1.62 10.19
C ILE A 78 -15.59 2.96 10.92
N ILE A 79 -14.51 3.65 11.29
CA ILE A 79 -14.61 4.96 11.95
C ILE A 79 -15.37 5.94 11.07
N LEU A 80 -15.01 6.03 9.79
CA LEU A 80 -15.68 6.91 8.83
C LEU A 80 -17.18 6.55 8.73
N PHE A 81 -17.50 5.27 8.56
CA PHE A 81 -18.88 4.79 8.45
C PHE A 81 -19.72 5.14 9.69
N LEU A 82 -19.19 4.88 10.89
CA LEU A 82 -19.87 5.23 12.15
C LEU A 82 -20.10 6.75 12.28
N THR A 83 -19.14 7.55 11.82
CA THR A 83 -19.23 9.02 11.89
C THR A 83 -20.23 9.63 10.90
N TYR A 84 -20.72 8.85 9.93
CA TYR A 84 -21.82 9.24 9.04
C TYR A 84 -23.19 8.68 9.49
N LEU A 85 -23.20 7.67 10.36
CA LEU A 85 -24.42 7.10 10.92
C LEU A 85 -24.93 7.85 12.16
N VAL A 86 -24.02 8.48 12.91
CA VAL A 86 -24.29 9.29 14.11
C VAL A 86 -24.47 10.74 13.71
#